data_AF-A0A8T5LZ47-F1
#
_entry.id   AF-A0A8T5LZ47-F1
#
_cell.length_a   1.000
_cell.length_b   1.000
_cell.length_c   1.000
_cell.angle_alpha   90.00
_cell.angle_beta   90.00
_cell.angle_gamma   90.00
#
_symmetry.space_group_name_H-M   'P 1'
#
loop_
_entity.id
_entity.type
_entity.pdbx_description
1 polymer ?
#
loop_
_entity_poly.entity_id
_entity_poly.type
_entity_poly.pdbx_seq_one_letter_code
_entity_poly.pdbx_strand_id
1 'polypeptide(L)' 'MAKIHTKAKRKVTSKKRARNRAVRPKTFRTEESAKKYAELKGLKSYKLVRISDKKIKVVLE' A
#
# COMPACT_ATOMS: atom_id res chain seq x y z
N MET A 1 28.40 -29.37 14.68
CA MET A 1 27.46 -28.24 14.49
C MET A 1 26.13 -28.61 15.12
N ALA A 2 25.67 -27.91 16.16
CA ALA A 2 24.47 -28.30 16.90
C ALA A 2 23.20 -28.15 16.03
N LYS A 3 22.31 -29.15 16.05
CA LYS A 3 21.06 -29.13 15.28
C LYS A 3 20.11 -28.09 15.89
N ILE A 4 19.98 -26.95 15.22
CA ILE A 4 19.07 -25.88 15.67
C ILE A 4 17.61 -26.34 15.53
N HIS A 5 16.84 -26.24 16.61
CA HIS A 5 15.42 -26.55 16.63
C HIS A 5 14.62 -25.66 15.65
N THR A 6 13.64 -26.24 14.96
CA THR A 6 12.87 -25.57 13.89
C THR A 6 12.16 -24.29 14.36
N LYS A 7 11.66 -24.28 15.61
CA LYS A 7 11.05 -23.09 16.25
C LYS A 7 12.03 -21.91 16.35
N ALA A 8 13.30 -22.16 16.66
CA ALA A 8 14.32 -21.11 16.73
C ALA A 8 14.63 -20.55 15.34
N LYS A 9 14.71 -21.39 14.30
CA LYS A 9 14.94 -20.95 12.91
C LYS A 9 13.87 -19.96 12.42
N ARG A 10 12.59 -20.21 12.72
CA ARG A 10 11.48 -19.33 12.30
C ARG A 10 11.52 -17.94 12.94
N LYS A 11 11.97 -17.84 14.20
CA LYS A 11 12.15 -16.55 14.89
C LYS A 11 13.27 -15.71 14.28
N VAL A 12 14.29 -16.33 13.71
CA VAL A 12 15.41 -15.62 13.07
C VAL A 12 15.03 -15.12 11.67
N THR A 13 14.20 -15.87 10.93
CA THR A 13 13.75 -15.50 9.58
C THR A 13 12.64 -14.45 9.54
N SER A 14 12.07 -14.08 10.68
CA SER A 14 11.00 -13.06 10.77
C SER A 14 11.53 -11.63 10.70
N LYS A 15 12.85 -11.42 10.65
CA LYS A 15 13.42 -10.12 10.24
C LYS A 15 12.70 -9.72 8.96
N LYS A 16 11.92 -8.64 9.03
CA LYS A 16 11.12 -8.09 7.94
C LYS A 16 11.99 -8.10 6.68
N ARG A 17 11.84 -9.13 5.84
CA ARG A 17 12.38 -9.11 4.50
C ARG A 17 11.56 -8.03 3.82
N ALA A 18 12.03 -6.78 3.89
CA ALA A 18 11.61 -5.74 2.99
C ALA A 18 11.93 -6.30 1.61
N ARG A 19 10.92 -6.91 0.98
CA ARG A 19 11.03 -7.25 -0.43
C ARG A 19 11.25 -5.89 -1.08
N ASN A 20 12.33 -5.74 -1.86
CA ASN A 20 12.65 -4.54 -2.64
C ASN A 20 11.59 -4.34 -3.75
N ARG A 21 10.32 -4.19 -3.35
CA ARG A 21 9.19 -3.95 -4.22
C ARG A 21 9.04 -2.45 -4.33
N ALA A 22 8.95 -1.96 -5.55
CA ALA A 22 8.58 -0.58 -5.81
C ALA A 22 7.25 -0.26 -5.10
N VAL A 23 7.20 0.90 -4.45
CA VAL A 23 5.98 1.41 -3.81
C VAL A 23 4.97 1.71 -4.90
N ARG A 24 3.81 1.07 -4.84
CA ARG A 24 2.73 1.30 -5.80
C ARG A 24 1.80 2.42 -5.32
N PRO A 25 1.31 3.29 -6.22
CA PRO A 25 0.36 4.33 -5.85
C PRO A 25 -0.95 3.71 -5.34
N LYS A 26 -1.60 4.40 -4.40
CA LYS A 26 -2.92 4.00 -3.89
C LYS A 26 -3.98 4.28 -4.96
N THR A 27 -4.82 3.28 -5.23
CA THR A 27 -5.96 3.38 -6.15
C THR A 27 -7.23 2.91 -5.46
N PHE A 28 -8.37 3.43 -5.90
CA PHE A 28 -9.70 3.21 -5.32
C PHE A 28 -10.66 2.64 -6.37
N ARG A 29 -11.70 1.97 -5.91
CA ARG A 29 -12.73 1.40 -6.80
C ARG A 29 -13.90 2.34 -7.04
N THR A 30 -14.26 3.14 -6.03
CA THR A 30 -15.37 4.10 -6.09
C THR A 30 -14.85 5.51 -5.87
N GLU A 31 -15.55 6.50 -6.41
CA GLU A 31 -15.19 7.91 -6.23
C GLU A 31 -15.35 8.35 -4.78
N GLU A 32 -16.40 7.87 -4.09
CA GLU A 32 -16.63 8.16 -2.68
C GLU A 32 -15.44 7.76 -1.80
N SER A 33 -14.89 6.56 -2.02
CA SER A 33 -13.72 6.10 -1.25
C SER A 33 -12.45 6.92 -1.56
N ALA A 34 -12.31 7.41 -2.79
CA ALA A 34 -11.22 8.29 -3.17
C ALA A 34 -11.33 9.68 -2.52
N LYS A 35 -12.54 10.24 -2.44
CA LYS A 35 -12.82 11.53 -1.78
C LYS A 35 -12.59 11.45 -0.27
N LYS A 36 -13.14 10.43 0.40
CA LYS A 36 -12.89 10.17 1.83
C LYS A 36 -11.40 10.05 2.13
N TYR A 37 -10.64 9.40 1.25
CA TYR A 37 -9.19 9.32 1.40
C TYR A 37 -8.51 10.69 1.27
N ALA A 38 -8.93 11.51 0.31
CA ALA A 38 -8.39 12.85 0.11
C ALA A 38 -8.68 13.77 1.32
N GLU A 39 -9.89 13.70 1.87
CA GLU A 39 -10.31 14.41 3.08
C GLU A 39 -9.48 14.00 4.30
N LEU A 40 -9.32 12.69 4.54
CA LEU A 40 -8.45 12.16 5.61
C LEU A 40 -6.98 12.55 5.44
N LYS A 41 -6.56 12.84 4.22
CA LYS A 41 -5.21 13.34 3.90
C LYS A 41 -5.11 14.86 3.91
N GLY A 42 -6.21 15.59 4.12
CA GLY A 42 -6.24 17.04 4.12
C GLY A 42 -5.94 17.66 2.75
N LEU A 43 -6.21 16.94 1.65
CA LEU A 43 -5.97 17.44 0.30
C LEU A 43 -7.09 18.39 -0.12
N LYS A 44 -6.74 19.65 -0.39
CA LYS A 44 -7.71 20.70 -0.77
C LYS A 44 -7.97 20.76 -2.27
N SER A 45 -6.92 20.65 -3.08
CA SER A 45 -7.00 20.65 -4.54
C SER A 45 -6.54 19.30 -5.05
N TYR A 46 -7.50 18.48 -5.50
CA TYR A 46 -7.21 17.17 -6.06
C TYR A 46 -8.17 16.83 -7.18
N LYS A 47 -7.67 16.07 -8.15
CA LYS A 47 -8.43 15.52 -9.26
C LYS A 47 -8.55 14.00 -9.13
N LEU A 48 -9.73 13.48 -9.44
CA LEU A 48 -9.97 12.05 -9.57
C LEU A 48 -9.70 11.63 -11.01
N VAL A 49 -8.68 10.81 -11.21
CA VAL A 49 -8.29 10.29 -12.53
C VAL A 49 -8.59 8.80 -12.60
N ARG A 50 -9.41 8.37 -13.56
CA ARG A 50 -9.64 6.94 -13.86
C ARG A 50 -8.46 6.42 -14.68
N ILE A 51 -7.76 5.44 -14.14
CA ILE A 51 -6.63 4.76 -14.80
C ILE A 51 -7.11 3.52 -15.57
N SER A 52 -8.21 2.92 -15.11
CA SER A 52 -8.85 1.74 -15.68
C SER A 52 -10.31 1.73 -15.21
N ASP A 53 -11.17 0.94 -15.85
CA ASP A 53 -12.61 0.85 -15.56
C ASP A 53 -12.95 0.70 -14.07
N LYS A 54 -12.06 0.04 -13.32
CA LYS A 54 -12.26 -0.26 -11.88
C LYS A 54 -11.28 0.49 -10.96
N LYS A 55 -10.46 1.40 -11.48
CA LYS A 55 -9.38 2.04 -10.71
C LYS A 55 -9.35 3.55 -10.90
N ILE A 56 -9.55 4.25 -9.80
CA ILE A 56 -9.47 5.70 -9.66
C ILE A 56 -8.24 6.04 -8.82
N LYS A 57 -7.51 7.08 -9.22
CA LYS A 57 -6.38 7.64 -8.48
C LYS A 57 -6.68 9.10 -8.14
N VAL A 58 -6.32 9.49 -6.92
CA VAL A 58 -6.31 10.88 -6.50
C VAL A 58 -4.97 11.50 -6.92
N VAL A 59 -5.02 12.57 -7.69
CA VAL A 59 -3.85 13.32 -8.15
C VAL A 59 -3.96 14.74 -7.62
N LEU A 60 -2.88 15.29 -7.09
CA LEU A 60 -2.87 16.69 -6.66
C LEU A 60 -2.91 17.58 -7.89
N GLU A 61 -3.72 18.63 -7.80
CA GLU A 61 -3.73 19.70 -8.79
C GLU A 61 -2.72 20.79 -8.40
#